data_AF-A0A1S2YU04-F1
#
_entry.id   AF-A0A1S2YU04-F1
#
_cell.length_a   1.000
_cell.length_b   1.000
_cell.length_c   1.000
_cell.angle_alpha   90.00
_cell.angle_beta   90.00
_cell.angle_gamma   90.00
#
_symmetry.space_group_name_H-M   'P 1'
#
loop_
_entity.id
_entity.type
_entity.pdbx_description
1 polymer ?
#
loop_
_entity_poly.entity_id
_entity_poly.type
_entity_poly.pdbx_seq_one_letter_code
_entity_poly.pdbx_strand_id
1 'polypeptide(L)'
;MIVLQHSEIIASFEKSIIQKVHRYSNRLYANLRGVVSKNAIDHIAAEYDHVKYVGIDQTECRCTIRTTHGLPCACEIARYSMISRSIPSDSIHVWWSKLTFHVDASSKPSELSVKYEIDVIVKKFEELDVPGKISLKGKLREIAYPSTTSMFPPVAKVKTKCAPKKGKTLSKVEKLAPRPSVQKLTPRPSISKVQQLRALRFKDWLPVEIHKFIDEIIDVGDDGNCGYRAVATLLGMDENCWAFIRQQCVIELQEFMSDYEILFGEENYVRQLIHNVYVEQVASKDNWITLPEMRYVIASKFNLVVVTLSLNQSQTYFPPRSPPPTSMSDHRVIVIAFVNNCHFVQVYLKSYSPIPPTSNLWKNYCNEEARQ
;
A
#
# COMPACT_ATOMS: atom_id res chain seq x y z
N MET A 1 12.84 51.17 22.76
CA MET A 1 13.43 49.85 23.15
C MET A 1 12.60 48.68 22.61
N ILE A 2 11.29 48.61 22.85
CA ILE A 2 10.41 47.53 22.37
C ILE A 2 10.34 47.41 20.83
N VAL A 3 10.30 48.53 20.10
CA VAL A 3 10.24 48.56 18.62
C VAL A 3 11.51 47.98 17.96
N LEU A 4 12.68 48.16 18.59
CA LEU A 4 13.94 47.60 18.11
C LEU A 4 13.95 46.07 18.29
N GLN A 5 13.47 45.58 19.44
CA GLN A 5 13.34 44.14 19.70
C GLN A 5 12.35 43.47 18.72
N HIS A 6 11.23 44.11 18.39
CA HIS A 6 10.29 43.58 17.39
C HIS A 6 10.94 43.46 16.02
N SER A 7 11.68 44.48 15.60
CA SER A 7 12.38 44.49 14.31
C SER A 7 13.45 43.38 14.25
N GLU A 8 14.18 43.16 15.34
CA GLU A 8 15.17 42.08 15.47
C GLU A 8 14.54 40.70 15.40
N ILE A 9 13.39 40.48 16.04
CA ILE A 9 12.72 39.18 16.01
C ILE A 9 12.12 38.90 14.62
N ILE A 10 11.51 39.91 13.98
CA ILE A 10 11.01 39.79 12.61
C ILE A 10 12.15 39.44 11.64
N ALA A 11 13.28 40.15 11.73
CA ALA A 11 14.47 39.85 10.93
C ALA A 11 15.03 38.44 11.21
N SER A 12 14.94 37.96 12.46
CA SER A 12 15.33 36.59 12.84
C SER A 12 14.41 35.52 12.25
N PHE A 13 13.10 35.78 12.21
CA PHE A 13 12.11 34.91 11.57
C PHE A 13 12.29 34.85 10.05
N GLU A 14 12.47 36.00 9.39
CA GLU A 14 12.76 36.04 7.96
C GLU A 14 14.05 35.30 7.61
N LYS A 15 15.11 35.46 8.42
CA LYS A 15 16.35 34.68 8.28
C LYS A 15 16.10 33.18 8.45
N SER A 16 15.23 32.77 9.38
CA SER A 16 14.87 31.36 9.59
C SER A 16 14.10 30.77 8.40
N ILE A 17 13.31 31.59 7.70
CA ILE A 17 12.53 31.17 6.51
C ILE A 17 13.42 31.10 5.26
N ILE A 18 14.22 32.13 5.00
CA ILE A 18 14.87 32.35 3.70
C ILE A 18 16.28 31.74 3.66
N GLN A 19 17.01 31.73 4.79
CA GLN A 19 18.43 31.39 4.78
C GLN A 19 18.66 29.88 4.84
N LYS A 20 19.12 29.29 3.73
CA LYS A 20 19.61 27.91 3.71
C LYS A 20 20.97 27.82 4.39
N VAL A 21 21.06 27.09 5.51
CA VAL A 21 22.31 26.83 6.23
C VAL A 21 22.85 25.46 5.81
N HIS A 22 24.09 25.43 5.31
CA HIS A 22 24.73 24.18 4.86
C HIS A 22 24.80 23.11 5.95
N ARG A 23 24.99 23.50 7.22
CA ARG A 23 25.01 22.61 8.39
C ARG A 23 23.75 21.77 8.55
N TYR A 24 22.60 22.27 8.08
CA TYR A 24 21.29 21.60 8.17
C TYR A 24 20.84 21.03 6.82
N SER A 25 21.76 20.84 5.87
CA SER A 25 21.44 20.33 4.54
C SER A 25 21.21 18.82 4.50
N ASN A 26 21.50 18.10 5.59
CA ASN A 26 21.26 16.68 5.68
C ASN A 26 19.75 16.35 5.60
N ARG A 27 19.43 15.07 5.33
CA ARG A 27 18.04 14.61 5.21
C ARG A 27 17.28 14.67 6.54
N LEU A 28 17.98 14.59 7.68
CA LEU A 28 17.37 14.59 9.01
C LEU A 28 16.57 15.88 9.27
N TYR A 29 17.08 17.03 8.85
CA TYR A 29 16.41 18.33 9.02
C TYR A 29 15.44 18.70 7.90
N ALA A 30 15.20 17.81 6.91
CA ALA A 30 14.52 18.18 5.67
C ALA A 30 13.15 18.84 5.87
N ASN A 31 12.37 18.36 6.84
CA ASN A 31 11.02 18.85 7.14
C ASN A 31 11.00 20.09 8.05
N LEU A 32 12.14 20.49 8.62
CA LEU A 32 12.23 21.59 9.58
C LEU A 32 12.66 22.91 8.92
N ARG A 33 13.37 22.80 7.79
CA ARG A 33 13.93 23.95 7.07
C ARG A 33 12.80 24.86 6.56
N GLY A 34 12.87 26.13 6.93
CA GLY A 34 11.93 27.17 6.49
C GLY A 34 10.57 27.13 7.19
N VAL A 35 10.35 26.18 8.11
CA VAL A 35 9.08 25.98 8.83
C VAL A 35 9.27 26.16 10.35
N VAL A 36 10.49 25.91 10.84
CA VAL A 36 10.84 26.00 12.26
C VAL A 36 11.90 27.06 12.46
N SER A 37 11.86 27.74 13.61
CA SER A 37 12.85 28.76 13.95
C SER A 37 14.27 28.19 13.94
N LYS A 38 15.22 29.01 13.51
CA LYS A 38 16.63 28.60 13.44
C LYS A 38 17.19 28.24 14.83
N ASN A 39 16.74 28.95 15.87
CA ASN A 39 17.11 28.65 17.24
C ASN A 39 16.67 27.23 17.67
N ALA A 40 15.48 26.78 17.26
CA ALA A 40 15.04 25.42 17.53
C ALA A 40 15.90 24.38 16.79
N ILE A 41 16.27 24.66 15.53
CA ILE A 41 17.15 23.79 14.74
C ILE A 41 18.54 23.70 15.38
N ASP A 42 19.06 24.80 15.93
CA ASP A 42 20.34 24.82 16.65
C ASP A 42 20.30 23.94 17.91
N HIS A 43 19.20 23.99 18.68
CA HIS A 43 18.96 23.09 19.80
C HIS A 43 18.90 21.61 19.39
N ILE A 44 18.20 21.30 18.29
CA ILE A 44 18.14 19.93 17.76
C ILE A 44 19.50 19.47 17.26
N ALA A 45 20.32 20.36 16.70
CA ALA A 45 21.68 20.04 16.27
C ALA A 45 22.60 19.69 17.45
N ALA A 46 22.48 20.40 18.57
CA ALA A 46 23.20 20.06 19.80
C ALA A 46 22.81 18.66 20.32
N GLU A 47 21.52 18.32 20.28
CA GLU A 47 21.04 16.98 20.66
C GLU A 47 21.47 15.89 19.68
N TYR A 48 21.58 16.20 18.39
CA TYR A 48 22.10 15.28 17.39
C TYR A 48 23.57 14.90 17.67
N ASP A 49 24.39 15.85 18.12
CA ASP A 49 25.79 15.58 18.50
C ASP A 49 25.89 14.63 19.71
N HIS A 50 24.85 14.53 20.54
CA HIS A 50 24.78 13.61 21.68
C HIS A 50 24.33 12.19 21.32
N VAL A 51 23.75 11.99 20.12
CA VAL A 51 23.26 10.67 19.65
C VAL A 51 24.35 9.60 19.69
N LYS A 52 25.61 9.96 19.39
CA LYS A 52 26.75 9.02 19.42
C LYS A 52 27.07 8.46 20.81
N TYR A 53 26.66 9.14 21.87
CA TYR A 53 26.93 8.73 23.26
C TYR A 53 25.69 8.07 23.89
N VAL A 54 24.50 8.62 23.63
CA VAL A 54 23.24 8.20 24.25
C VAL A 54 22.56 7.06 23.50
N GLY A 55 22.68 7.02 22.17
CA GLY A 55 21.96 6.05 21.34
C GLY A 55 20.43 6.19 21.50
N ILE A 56 19.72 5.06 21.58
CA ILE A 56 18.26 5.02 21.72
C ILE A 56 17.78 4.86 23.17
N ASP A 57 18.70 4.84 24.13
CA ASP A 57 18.39 4.61 25.54
C ASP A 57 17.78 5.85 26.18
N GLN A 58 16.54 5.71 26.69
CA GLN A 58 15.83 6.81 27.35
C GLN A 58 16.38 7.12 28.75
N THR A 59 16.96 6.12 29.43
CA THR A 59 17.48 6.29 30.80
C THR A 59 18.73 7.15 30.80
N GLU A 60 19.64 6.90 29.85
CA GLU A 60 20.83 7.73 29.60
C GLU A 60 20.46 9.10 29.01
N CYS A 61 19.41 9.18 28.17
CA CYS A 61 19.02 10.41 27.51
C CYS A 61 18.40 11.46 28.44
N ARG A 62 17.65 11.02 29.47
CA ARG A 62 16.86 11.87 30.38
C ARG A 62 15.80 12.79 29.73
N CYS A 63 15.74 12.87 28.41
CA CYS A 63 14.72 13.55 27.59
C CYS A 63 14.41 15.00 28.01
N THR A 64 15.37 15.73 28.58
CA THR A 64 15.13 17.05 29.19
C THR A 64 14.63 18.08 28.18
N ILE A 65 15.19 18.13 26.97
CA ILE A 65 14.78 19.10 25.95
C ILE A 65 13.37 18.82 25.41
N ARG A 66 12.95 17.56 25.43
CA ARG A 66 11.60 17.13 25.05
C ARG A 66 10.57 17.66 26.03
N THR A 67 10.85 17.62 27.34
CA THR A 67 9.93 18.10 28.37
C THR A 67 9.96 19.62 28.52
N THR A 68 11.12 20.24 28.43
CA THR A 68 11.28 21.68 28.69
C THR A 68 11.02 22.58 27.49
N HIS A 69 11.41 22.14 26.29
CA HIS A 69 11.34 22.95 25.07
C HIS A 69 10.37 22.37 24.03
N GLY A 70 9.89 21.13 24.22
CA GLY A 70 9.04 20.45 23.24
C GLY A 70 9.77 20.11 21.95
N LEU A 71 11.08 19.87 22.03
CA LEU A 71 11.95 19.49 20.91
C LEU A 71 12.38 18.02 21.02
N PRO A 72 12.69 17.34 19.91
CA PRO A 72 13.20 15.98 19.96
C PRO A 72 14.56 15.94 20.69
N CYS A 73 14.66 15.03 21.67
CA CYS A 73 15.90 14.77 22.39
C CYS A 73 16.80 13.75 21.65
N ALA A 74 18.05 13.61 22.10
CA ALA A 74 19.03 12.70 21.50
C ALA A 74 18.48 11.28 21.22
N CYS A 75 17.78 10.63 22.15
CA CYS A 75 17.28 9.27 21.92
C CYS A 75 16.18 9.19 20.86
N GLU A 76 15.38 10.24 20.69
CA GLU A 76 14.38 10.31 19.63
C GLU A 76 15.02 10.59 18.27
N ILE A 77 16.02 11.49 18.25
CA ILE A 77 16.80 11.78 17.06
C ILE A 77 17.57 10.53 16.58
N ALA A 78 18.09 9.73 17.52
CA ALA A 78 18.73 8.45 17.23
C ALA A 78 17.78 7.49 16.50
N ARG A 79 16.51 7.38 16.94
CA ARG A 79 15.50 6.55 16.27
C ARG A 79 15.24 7.01 14.84
N TYR A 80 15.08 8.33 14.60
CA TYR A 80 14.90 8.86 13.25
C TYR A 80 16.11 8.58 12.34
N SER A 81 17.31 8.65 12.91
CA SER A 81 18.56 8.35 12.20
C SER A 81 18.66 6.87 11.82
N MET A 82 18.29 5.94 12.71
CA MET A 82 18.33 4.49 12.43
C MET A 82 17.42 4.08 11.27
N ILE A 83 16.23 4.67 11.16
CA ILE A 83 15.25 4.36 10.10
C ILE A 83 15.40 5.27 8.87
N SER A 84 16.48 6.06 8.77
CA SER A 84 16.73 7.00 7.67
C SER A 84 15.57 7.97 7.38
N ARG A 85 14.85 8.40 8.44
CA ARG A 85 13.75 9.37 8.34
C ARG A 85 14.20 10.77 8.76
N SER A 86 13.55 11.77 8.18
CA SER A 86 13.63 13.15 8.66
C SER A 86 12.86 13.31 9.96
N ILE A 87 13.27 14.27 10.78
CA ILE A 87 12.53 14.65 12.00
C ILE A 87 11.15 15.16 11.56
N PRO A 88 10.05 14.57 12.05
CA PRO A 88 8.71 15.03 11.74
C PRO A 88 8.44 16.43 12.30
N SER A 89 7.75 17.30 11.54
CA SER A 89 7.46 18.67 11.98
C SER A 89 6.45 18.73 13.13
N ASP A 90 5.56 17.76 13.23
CA ASP A 90 4.61 17.53 14.33
C ASP A 90 5.30 17.06 15.62
N SER A 91 6.54 16.58 15.54
CA SER A 91 7.34 16.25 16.73
C SER A 91 7.92 17.47 17.44
N ILE A 92 7.74 18.68 16.88
CA ILE A 92 8.21 19.95 17.43
C ILE A 92 7.01 20.75 17.90
N HIS A 93 7.08 21.27 19.12
CA HIS A 93 5.99 22.08 19.65
C HIS A 93 5.72 23.32 18.78
N VAL A 94 4.44 23.61 18.56
CA VAL A 94 3.90 24.67 17.69
C VAL A 94 4.47 26.09 17.96
N TRP A 95 5.12 26.32 19.11
CA TRP A 95 5.67 27.63 19.43
C TRP A 95 6.93 27.92 18.61
N TRP A 96 7.67 26.88 18.22
CA TRP A 96 8.87 26.99 17.40
C TRP A 96 8.57 27.15 15.90
N SER A 97 7.36 26.81 15.46
CA SER A 97 6.90 26.98 14.07
C SER A 97 6.10 28.27 13.84
N LYS A 98 5.79 29.02 14.91
CA LYS A 98 5.20 30.36 14.81
C LYS A 98 6.28 31.41 14.50
N LEU A 99 6.49 31.68 13.21
CA LEU A 99 7.48 32.65 12.71
C LEU A 99 6.87 34.00 12.30
N THR A 100 5.74 34.39 12.90
CA THR A 100 5.03 35.65 12.58
C THR A 100 4.34 36.25 13.81
N PHE A 101 4.24 37.59 13.87
CA PHE A 101 3.64 38.34 14.99
C PHE A 101 2.17 38.77 14.78
N HIS A 102 1.47 38.30 13.75
CA HIS A 102 0.12 38.80 13.44
C HIS A 102 -0.84 38.62 14.63
N VAL A 103 -1.16 39.74 15.28
CA VAL A 103 -2.38 39.93 16.07
C VAL A 103 -3.35 40.64 15.14
N ASP A 104 -4.08 39.88 14.31
CA ASP A 104 -5.09 40.48 13.47
C ASP A 104 -6.36 40.71 14.29
N ALA A 105 -6.48 41.90 14.89
CA ALA A 105 -7.65 42.36 15.61
C ALA A 105 -8.81 42.83 14.69
N SER A 106 -8.76 42.59 13.37
CA SER A 106 -9.82 43.04 12.45
C SER A 106 -10.10 42.16 11.23
N SER A 107 -9.46 41.01 11.08
CA SER A 107 -9.96 39.98 10.16
C SER A 107 -10.45 38.83 11.01
N LYS A 108 -11.77 38.67 11.15
CA LYS A 108 -12.27 37.29 11.20
C LYS A 108 -11.62 36.63 10.00
N PRO A 109 -10.77 35.60 10.16
CA PRO A 109 -10.40 34.81 9.00
C PRO A 109 -11.73 34.43 8.38
N SER A 110 -11.95 34.74 7.10
CA SER A 110 -13.02 34.07 6.39
C SER A 110 -12.76 32.59 6.63
N GLU A 111 -13.56 31.99 7.50
CA GLU A 111 -13.46 30.59 7.84
C GLU A 111 -13.67 29.92 6.49
N LEU A 112 -12.58 29.50 5.85
CA LEU A 112 -12.62 28.79 4.58
C LEU A 112 -13.27 27.46 4.90
N SER A 113 -14.59 27.49 4.94
CA SER A 113 -15.42 26.36 5.28
C SER A 113 -15.56 25.55 4.02
N VAL A 114 -14.86 24.41 3.99
CA VAL A 114 -14.96 23.42 2.93
C VAL A 114 -16.30 22.67 2.98
N LYS A 115 -17.17 22.99 3.94
CA LYS A 115 -18.42 22.27 4.19
C LYS A 115 -19.33 22.28 2.97
N TYR A 116 -19.46 23.42 2.30
CA TYR A 116 -20.30 23.52 1.10
C TYR A 116 -19.77 22.64 -0.03
N GLU A 117 -18.45 22.65 -0.26
CA GLU A 117 -17.79 21.84 -1.28
C GLU A 117 -17.89 20.34 -0.94
N ILE A 118 -17.72 19.97 0.33
CA ILE A 118 -17.93 18.60 0.82
C ILE A 118 -19.38 18.17 0.57
N ASP A 119 -20.36 19.00 0.93
CA ASP A 119 -21.78 18.69 0.76
C ASP A 119 -22.14 18.49 -0.73
N VAL A 120 -21.57 19.31 -1.63
CA VAL A 120 -21.70 19.14 -3.08
C VAL A 120 -21.07 17.83 -3.56
N ILE A 121 -19.90 17.47 -3.03
CA ILE A 121 -19.23 16.19 -3.36
C ILE A 121 -20.05 15.01 -2.85
N VAL A 122 -20.62 15.08 -1.65
CA VAL A 122 -21.49 14.04 -1.08
C VAL A 122 -22.74 13.86 -1.93
N LYS A 123 -23.39 14.96 -2.33
CA LYS A 123 -24.55 14.89 -3.23
C LYS A 123 -24.19 14.25 -4.58
N LYS A 124 -23.09 14.67 -5.20
CA LYS A 124 -22.57 14.04 -6.42
C LYS A 124 -22.22 12.58 -6.23
N PHE A 125 -21.66 12.22 -5.07
CA PHE A 125 -21.35 10.84 -4.74
C PHE A 125 -22.61 9.99 -4.77
N GLU A 126 -23.71 10.44 -4.16
CA GLU A 126 -24.96 9.68 -4.14
C GLU A 126 -25.61 9.49 -5.51
N GLU A 127 -25.44 10.46 -6.42
CA GLU A 127 -25.95 10.41 -7.80
C GLU A 127 -25.14 9.49 -8.74
N LEU A 128 -23.96 9.00 -8.32
CA LEU A 128 -23.10 8.14 -9.15
C LEU A 128 -23.48 6.65 -9.07
N ASP A 129 -23.16 5.92 -10.13
CA ASP A 129 -23.17 4.46 -10.15
C ASP A 129 -22.02 3.88 -9.29
N VAL A 130 -22.06 2.56 -9.03
CA VAL A 130 -21.08 1.89 -8.15
C VAL A 130 -19.63 2.11 -8.60
N PRO A 131 -19.27 2.01 -9.89
CA PRO A 131 -17.93 2.35 -10.38
C PRO A 131 -17.54 3.82 -10.13
N GLY A 132 -18.44 4.76 -10.38
CA GLY A 132 -18.22 6.19 -10.13
C GLY A 132 -17.99 6.49 -8.65
N LYS A 133 -18.79 5.89 -7.76
CA LYS A 133 -18.62 5.98 -6.31
C LYS A 133 -17.23 5.49 -5.87
N ILE A 134 -16.76 4.35 -6.39
CA ILE A 134 -15.43 3.82 -6.07
C ILE A 134 -14.32 4.79 -6.51
N SER A 135 -14.41 5.32 -7.73
CA SER A 135 -13.41 6.26 -8.26
C SER A 135 -13.34 7.56 -7.45
N LEU A 136 -14.50 8.14 -7.12
CA LEU A 136 -14.58 9.39 -6.35
C LEU A 136 -14.07 9.19 -4.91
N LYS A 137 -14.44 8.08 -4.26
CA LYS A 137 -13.95 7.72 -2.92
C LYS A 137 -12.42 7.57 -2.91
N GLY A 138 -11.84 6.98 -3.95
CA GLY A 138 -10.38 6.87 -4.11
C GLY A 138 -9.68 8.24 -4.13
N LYS A 139 -10.16 9.17 -4.96
CA LYS A 139 -9.61 10.53 -5.05
C LYS A 139 -9.74 11.32 -3.75
N LEU A 140 -10.89 11.22 -3.08
CA LEU A 140 -11.08 11.87 -1.77
C LEU A 140 -10.12 11.32 -0.72
N ARG A 141 -9.82 10.02 -0.79
CA ARG A 141 -8.87 9.38 0.12
C ARG A 141 -7.43 9.83 -0.14
N GLU A 142 -7.03 10.03 -1.40
CA GLU A 142 -5.73 10.63 -1.74
C GLU A 142 -5.58 12.05 -1.17
N ILE A 143 -6.66 12.85 -1.22
CA ILE A 143 -6.69 14.22 -0.68
C ILE A 143 -6.65 14.21 0.86
N ALA A 144 -7.45 13.35 1.50
CA ALA A 144 -7.54 13.27 2.96
C ALA A 144 -6.29 12.63 3.62
N TYR A 145 -5.60 11.74 2.91
CA TYR A 145 -4.47 10.96 3.43
C TYR A 145 -3.26 10.96 2.47
N PRO A 146 -2.61 12.12 2.25
CA PRO A 146 -1.53 12.26 1.28
C PRO A 146 -0.30 11.38 1.59
N SER A 147 -0.07 11.03 2.86
CA SER A 147 1.02 10.16 3.33
C SER A 147 0.87 8.69 2.96
N THR A 148 -0.29 8.27 2.44
CA THR A 148 -0.50 6.93 1.86
C THR A 148 -0.24 6.87 0.36
N THR A 149 0.02 8.02 -0.27
CA THR A 149 0.31 8.15 -1.71
C THR A 149 1.81 8.39 -1.89
N SER A 150 2.62 7.34 -1.76
CA SER A 150 4.08 7.40 -1.96
C SER A 150 4.41 7.62 -3.44
N MET A 151 4.36 8.86 -3.92
CA MET A 151 4.95 9.24 -5.20
C MET A 151 6.43 9.54 -5.01
N PHE A 152 7.28 8.64 -5.48
CA PHE A 152 8.66 9.02 -5.82
C PHE A 152 8.63 9.97 -7.03
N PRO A 153 9.45 11.03 -7.05
CA PRO A 153 9.56 11.87 -8.24
C PRO A 153 10.10 11.04 -9.42
N PRO A 154 9.64 11.28 -10.66
CA PRO A 154 10.19 10.61 -11.83
C PRO A 154 11.70 10.91 -11.92
N VAL A 155 12.52 9.87 -12.07
CA VAL A 155 13.95 10.02 -12.33
C VAL A 155 14.12 10.79 -13.64
N ALA A 156 14.94 11.84 -13.59
CA ALA A 156 15.22 12.73 -14.72
C ALA A 156 15.54 11.97 -16.01
N LYS A 157 14.95 12.44 -17.12
CA LYS A 157 15.11 11.89 -18.47
C LYS A 157 16.60 11.81 -18.84
N VAL A 158 17.15 10.60 -18.86
CA VAL A 158 18.43 10.34 -19.50
C VAL A 158 18.25 10.54 -21.00
N LYS A 159 18.96 11.51 -21.57
CA LYS A 159 19.04 11.73 -23.01
C LYS A 159 19.81 10.57 -23.65
N THR A 160 19.12 9.59 -24.21
CA THR A 160 19.74 8.65 -25.15
C THR A 160 19.67 9.23 -26.56
N LYS A 161 20.85 9.56 -27.08
CA LYS A 161 21.10 9.91 -28.49
C LYS A 161 20.49 8.83 -29.38
N CYS A 162 19.56 9.21 -30.25
CA CYS A 162 19.12 8.38 -31.36
C CYS A 162 20.21 8.33 -32.45
N ALA A 163 20.41 7.16 -33.03
CA ALA A 163 21.06 6.96 -34.32
C ALA A 163 20.17 6.05 -35.20
N PRO A 164 20.22 6.17 -36.54
CA PRO A 164 19.03 6.12 -37.38
C PRO A 164 18.67 4.75 -37.96
N LYS A 165 17.38 4.61 -38.28
CA LYS A 165 16.75 3.48 -39.00
C LYS A 165 17.37 3.26 -40.39
N LYS A 166 17.69 2.01 -40.71
CA LYS A 166 17.69 1.46 -42.08
C LYS A 166 16.71 0.27 -42.11
N GLY A 167 15.87 0.21 -43.14
CA GLY A 167 14.73 -0.69 -43.21
C GLY A 167 14.83 -1.82 -44.24
N LYS A 168 13.66 -2.48 -44.39
CA LYS A 168 13.25 -3.56 -45.32
C LYS A 168 13.89 -4.93 -45.00
N THR A 169 13.19 -6.06 -45.05
CA THR A 169 12.20 -6.49 -46.06
C THR A 169 11.29 -7.60 -45.52
N LEU A 170 10.07 -7.71 -46.07
CA LEU A 170 9.12 -8.83 -45.90
C LEU A 170 9.68 -10.16 -46.44
N SER A 171 9.35 -11.26 -45.77
CA SER A 171 9.10 -12.55 -46.43
C SER A 171 8.03 -13.34 -45.68
N LYS A 172 6.94 -13.63 -46.39
CA LYS A 172 5.75 -14.37 -45.99
C LYS A 172 6.00 -15.87 -46.21
N VAL A 173 5.76 -16.72 -45.22
CA VAL A 173 5.57 -18.17 -45.40
C VAL A 173 4.37 -18.61 -44.57
N GLU A 174 3.31 -19.05 -45.25
CA GLU A 174 2.14 -19.72 -44.68
C GLU A 174 2.46 -21.22 -44.48
N LYS A 175 2.09 -21.79 -43.32
CA LYS A 175 1.09 -22.87 -43.20
C LYS A 175 1.05 -23.54 -41.81
N LEU A 176 -0.15 -24.03 -41.51
CA LEU A 176 -0.59 -25.04 -40.52
C LEU A 176 -1.05 -24.54 -39.14
N ALA A 177 -2.38 -24.57 -38.95
CA ALA A 177 -3.04 -24.58 -37.64
C ALA A 177 -2.84 -25.95 -36.95
N PRO A 178 -2.88 -26.02 -35.59
CA PRO A 178 -4.17 -26.29 -34.93
C PRO A 178 -4.38 -25.72 -33.50
N ARG A 179 -5.68 -25.60 -33.15
CA ARG A 179 -6.34 -25.89 -31.85
C ARG A 179 -6.39 -24.85 -30.70
N PRO A 180 -7.42 -24.97 -29.81
CA PRO A 180 -8.19 -23.83 -29.31
C PRO A 180 -7.53 -23.14 -28.12
N SER A 181 -7.54 -21.81 -28.17
CA SER A 181 -7.11 -20.92 -27.12
C SER A 181 -8.05 -21.00 -25.92
N VAL A 182 -7.53 -21.41 -24.77
CA VAL A 182 -8.08 -21.01 -23.47
C VAL A 182 -7.88 -19.50 -23.38
N GLN A 183 -8.97 -18.73 -23.40
CA GLN A 183 -8.92 -17.28 -23.33
C GLN A 183 -8.44 -16.85 -21.94
N LYS A 184 -7.20 -16.36 -21.86
CA LYS A 184 -6.71 -15.54 -20.75
C LYS A 184 -7.57 -14.28 -20.68
N LEU A 185 -8.34 -14.11 -19.61
CA LEU A 185 -8.94 -12.82 -19.28
C LEU A 185 -7.83 -11.87 -18.81
N THR A 186 -7.30 -11.07 -19.74
CA THR A 186 -6.89 -9.64 -19.63
C THR A 186 -5.68 -9.29 -20.51
N PRO A 187 -5.56 -8.03 -21.00
CA PRO A 187 -4.42 -7.55 -21.76
C PRO A 187 -3.18 -7.39 -20.87
N ARG A 188 -2.05 -7.94 -21.30
CA ARG A 188 -0.75 -7.89 -20.63
C ARG A 188 -0.23 -6.45 -20.52
N PRO A 189 0.05 -5.91 -19.32
CA PRO A 189 0.76 -4.64 -19.17
C PRO A 189 2.24 -4.79 -19.53
N SER A 190 2.84 -3.79 -20.19
CA SER A 190 4.28 -3.77 -20.46
C SER A 190 5.06 -3.40 -19.20
N ILE A 191 5.81 -4.36 -18.64
CA ILE A 191 6.57 -4.19 -17.40
C ILE A 191 7.88 -3.43 -17.62
N SER A 192 8.24 -2.54 -16.69
CA SER A 192 9.52 -1.81 -16.71
C SER A 192 10.70 -2.69 -16.23
N LYS A 193 11.93 -2.43 -16.72
CA LYS A 193 13.14 -3.19 -16.31
C LYS A 193 13.38 -3.24 -14.78
N VAL A 194 12.88 -2.25 -14.03
CA VAL A 194 13.02 -2.17 -12.55
C VAL A 194 12.08 -3.15 -11.85
N GLN A 195 10.84 -3.30 -12.34
CA GLN A 195 9.89 -4.30 -11.84
C GLN A 195 10.36 -5.73 -12.16
N GLN A 196 11.03 -5.92 -13.30
CA GLN A 196 11.59 -7.21 -13.72
C GLN A 196 12.68 -7.72 -12.77
N LEU A 197 13.51 -6.83 -12.20
CA LEU A 197 14.55 -7.16 -11.23
C LEU A 197 14.00 -7.53 -9.84
N ARG A 198 12.87 -6.93 -9.42
CA ARG A 198 12.19 -7.30 -8.16
C ARG A 198 11.47 -8.65 -8.29
N ALA A 199 10.81 -8.89 -9.43
CA ALA A 199 10.15 -10.15 -9.75
C ALA A 199 11.11 -11.36 -9.68
N LEU A 200 12.36 -11.21 -10.11
CA LEU A 200 13.40 -12.25 -10.03
C LEU A 200 13.72 -12.67 -8.59
N ARG A 201 13.63 -11.76 -7.61
CA ARG A 201 13.94 -12.04 -6.20
C ARG A 201 12.85 -12.80 -5.44
N PHE A 202 11.61 -12.73 -5.90
CA PHE A 202 10.51 -13.47 -5.25
C PHE A 202 10.54 -14.96 -5.55
N LYS A 203 11.22 -15.36 -6.63
CA LYS A 203 11.32 -16.75 -7.04
C LYS A 203 11.98 -17.63 -5.97
N ASP A 204 12.98 -17.10 -5.27
CA ASP A 204 13.67 -17.81 -4.18
C ASP A 204 12.77 -18.09 -2.96
N TRP A 205 11.62 -17.40 -2.86
CA TRP A 205 10.61 -17.60 -1.82
C TRP A 205 9.48 -18.55 -2.24
N LEU A 206 9.68 -19.30 -3.33
CA LEU A 206 8.74 -20.26 -3.86
C LEU A 206 9.37 -21.66 -3.94
N PRO A 207 8.58 -22.74 -3.83
CA PRO A 207 9.07 -24.10 -3.98
C PRO A 207 9.84 -24.29 -5.29
N VAL A 208 11.04 -24.87 -5.23
CA VAL A 208 11.92 -25.01 -6.41
C VAL A 208 11.23 -25.81 -7.53
N GLU A 209 10.34 -26.71 -7.17
CA GLU A 209 9.57 -27.55 -8.08
C GLU A 209 8.66 -26.73 -9.00
N ILE A 210 8.13 -25.59 -8.53
CA ILE A 210 7.22 -24.75 -9.32
C ILE A 210 7.96 -23.79 -10.25
N HIS A 211 9.26 -23.57 -10.04
CA HIS A 211 10.05 -22.53 -10.72
C HIS A 211 10.05 -22.64 -12.25
N LYS A 212 10.02 -23.87 -12.78
CA LYS A 212 9.99 -24.14 -14.23
C LYS A 212 8.64 -23.85 -14.87
N PHE A 213 7.58 -23.82 -14.05
CA PHE A 213 6.20 -23.60 -14.43
C PHE A 213 5.76 -22.14 -14.31
N ILE A 214 6.53 -21.31 -13.61
CA ILE A 214 6.28 -19.87 -13.54
C ILE A 214 6.62 -19.23 -14.89
N ASP A 215 5.65 -18.51 -15.45
CA ASP A 215 5.79 -17.62 -16.60
C ASP A 215 6.25 -16.23 -16.14
N GLU A 216 5.56 -15.67 -15.13
CA GLU A 216 5.78 -14.30 -14.67
C GLU A 216 5.40 -14.13 -13.20
N ILE A 217 6.07 -13.19 -12.51
CA ILE A 217 5.73 -12.75 -11.15
C ILE A 217 5.56 -11.23 -11.20
N ILE A 218 4.45 -10.71 -10.70
CA ILE A 218 4.15 -9.28 -10.70
C ILE A 218 3.99 -8.79 -9.26
N ASP A 219 4.78 -7.78 -8.92
CA ASP A 219 4.77 -7.10 -7.63
C ASP A 219 3.59 -6.11 -7.54
N VAL A 220 3.10 -5.88 -6.32
CA VAL A 220 2.04 -4.92 -6.00
C VAL A 220 2.45 -4.08 -4.79
N GLY A 221 1.75 -2.98 -4.51
CA GLY A 221 2.04 -2.13 -3.34
C GLY A 221 2.13 -2.91 -2.02
N ASP A 222 3.10 -2.56 -1.17
CA ASP A 222 3.50 -3.26 0.07
C ASP A 222 2.93 -2.62 1.36
N ASP A 223 1.78 -1.96 1.27
CA ASP A 223 1.16 -1.16 2.33
C ASP A 223 0.27 -1.96 3.31
N GLY A 224 0.52 -3.27 3.46
CA GLY A 224 -0.33 -4.19 4.23
C GLY A 224 -1.63 -4.61 3.52
N ASN A 225 -1.91 -4.08 2.32
CA ASN A 225 -3.03 -4.51 1.48
C ASN A 225 -2.60 -5.38 0.28
N CYS A 226 -1.32 -5.74 0.17
CA CYS A 226 -0.74 -6.45 -0.97
C CYS A 226 -1.56 -7.67 -1.42
N GLY A 227 -2.08 -8.48 -0.49
CA GLY A 227 -2.93 -9.62 -0.83
C GLY A 227 -4.20 -9.23 -1.58
N TYR A 228 -4.90 -8.19 -1.12
CA TYR A 228 -6.13 -7.70 -1.75
C TYR A 228 -5.83 -6.92 -3.04
N ARG A 229 -4.69 -6.24 -3.11
CA ARG A 229 -4.17 -5.60 -4.34
C ARG A 229 -3.87 -6.63 -5.43
N ALA A 230 -3.24 -7.75 -5.06
CA ALA A 230 -2.97 -8.86 -5.97
C ALA A 230 -4.28 -9.49 -6.48
N VAL A 231 -5.29 -9.66 -5.62
CA VAL A 231 -6.61 -10.15 -6.05
C VAL A 231 -7.29 -9.15 -7.00
N ALA A 232 -7.29 -7.86 -6.69
CA ALA A 232 -7.90 -6.83 -7.54
C ALA A 232 -7.30 -6.83 -8.97
N THR A 233 -5.98 -6.86 -9.05
CA THR A 233 -5.26 -6.89 -10.33
C THR A 233 -5.49 -8.20 -11.11
N LEU A 234 -5.51 -9.35 -10.44
CA LEU A 234 -5.84 -10.65 -11.05
C LEU A 234 -7.30 -10.75 -11.50
N LEU A 235 -8.18 -9.91 -10.95
CA LEU A 235 -9.56 -9.73 -11.42
C LEU A 235 -9.67 -8.74 -12.59
N GLY A 236 -8.57 -8.14 -13.03
CA GLY A 236 -8.52 -7.14 -14.10
C GLY A 236 -8.84 -5.72 -13.66
N MET A 237 -8.81 -5.44 -12.35
CA MET A 237 -9.05 -4.12 -11.77
C MET A 237 -7.72 -3.40 -11.49
N ASP A 238 -7.78 -2.10 -11.18
CA ASP A 238 -6.62 -1.36 -10.68
C ASP A 238 -6.20 -1.89 -9.30
N GLU A 239 -4.90 -1.87 -8.98
CA GLU A 239 -4.44 -2.37 -7.67
C GLU A 239 -5.05 -1.58 -6.51
N ASN A 240 -5.43 -0.31 -6.72
CA ASN A 240 -6.07 0.51 -5.69
C ASN A 240 -7.54 0.12 -5.43
N CYS A 241 -8.11 -0.81 -6.21
CA CYS A 241 -9.41 -1.42 -5.91
C CYS A 241 -9.37 -2.43 -4.77
N TRP A 242 -8.25 -2.60 -4.05
CA TRP A 242 -8.15 -3.48 -2.87
C TRP A 242 -9.24 -3.22 -1.81
N ALA A 243 -9.67 -1.96 -1.65
CA ALA A 243 -10.73 -1.60 -0.68
C ALA A 243 -12.08 -2.19 -1.08
N PHE A 244 -12.36 -2.25 -2.39
CA PHE A 244 -13.55 -2.92 -2.92
C PHE A 244 -13.46 -4.43 -2.67
N ILE A 245 -12.30 -5.06 -2.89
CA ILE A 245 -12.13 -6.49 -2.61
C ILE A 245 -12.43 -6.81 -1.14
N ARG A 246 -11.87 -6.02 -0.20
CA ARG A 246 -12.16 -6.16 1.23
C ARG A 246 -13.67 -6.02 1.51
N GLN A 247 -14.31 -5.00 0.96
CA GLN A 247 -15.75 -4.78 1.15
C GLN A 247 -16.58 -5.96 0.64
N GLN A 248 -16.24 -6.50 -0.53
CA GLN A 248 -16.93 -7.68 -1.07
C GLN A 248 -16.73 -8.92 -0.19
N CYS A 249 -15.55 -9.09 0.41
CA CYS A 249 -15.29 -10.17 1.37
C CYS A 249 -16.09 -9.99 2.68
N VAL A 250 -16.27 -8.76 3.17
CA VAL A 250 -17.11 -8.50 4.34
C VAL A 250 -18.57 -8.86 4.05
N ILE A 251 -19.10 -8.44 2.90
CA ILE A 251 -20.47 -8.78 2.47
C ILE A 251 -20.64 -10.30 2.38
N GLU A 252 -19.70 -10.99 1.74
CA GLU A 252 -19.70 -12.45 1.63
C GLU A 252 -19.76 -13.14 3.01
N LEU A 253 -18.91 -12.72 3.94
CA LEU A 253 -18.85 -13.29 5.29
C LEU A 253 -20.13 -13.02 6.10
N GLN A 254 -20.74 -11.84 5.92
CA GLN A 254 -21.99 -11.49 6.59
C GLN A 254 -23.19 -12.25 6.01
N GLU A 255 -23.25 -12.39 4.69
CA GLU A 255 -24.35 -13.06 3.98
C GLU A 255 -24.36 -14.58 4.24
N PHE A 256 -23.18 -15.21 4.29
CA PHE A 256 -23.03 -16.65 4.46
C PHE A 256 -22.38 -17.03 5.81
N MET A 257 -22.66 -16.26 6.86
CA MET A 257 -22.04 -16.41 8.18
C MET A 257 -22.13 -17.85 8.71
N SER A 258 -23.32 -18.46 8.69
CA SER A 258 -23.54 -19.83 9.18
C SER A 258 -22.75 -20.90 8.41
N ASP A 259 -22.51 -20.71 7.11
CA ASP A 259 -21.69 -21.64 6.34
C ASP A 259 -20.21 -21.55 6.75
N TYR A 260 -19.72 -20.33 6.96
CA TYR A 260 -18.35 -20.11 7.41
C TYR A 260 -18.14 -20.57 8.86
N GLU A 261 -19.18 -20.53 9.70
CA GLU A 261 -19.17 -21.14 11.03
C GLU A 261 -18.97 -22.64 10.96
N ILE A 262 -19.68 -23.32 10.06
CA ILE A 262 -19.51 -24.76 9.84
C ILE A 262 -18.11 -25.06 9.28
N LEU A 263 -17.63 -24.23 8.34
CA LEU A 263 -16.36 -24.43 7.66
C LEU A 263 -15.14 -24.18 8.57
N PHE A 264 -15.22 -23.18 9.46
CA PHE A 264 -14.10 -22.75 10.32
C PHE A 264 -14.26 -23.18 11.78
N GLY A 265 -15.43 -23.66 12.19
CA GLY A 265 -15.70 -24.30 13.47
C GLY A 265 -16.22 -23.39 14.59
N GLU A 266 -16.12 -22.06 14.48
CA GLU A 266 -16.49 -21.14 15.56
C GLU A 266 -17.09 -19.80 15.06
N GLU A 267 -18.26 -19.42 15.58
CA GLU A 267 -18.93 -18.14 15.28
C GLU A 267 -18.11 -16.91 15.67
N ASN A 268 -17.52 -16.92 16.88
CA ASN A 268 -16.69 -15.81 17.34
C ASN A 268 -15.47 -15.60 16.42
N TYR A 269 -14.94 -16.68 15.86
CA TYR A 269 -13.85 -16.62 14.91
C TYR A 269 -14.26 -15.98 13.58
N VAL A 270 -15.44 -16.33 13.04
CA VAL A 270 -15.99 -15.68 11.83
C VAL A 270 -16.25 -14.20 12.06
N ARG A 271 -16.80 -13.82 13.23
CA ARG A 271 -17.00 -12.41 13.60
C ARG A 271 -15.68 -11.64 13.70
N GLN A 272 -14.65 -12.26 14.29
CA GLN A 272 -13.30 -11.68 14.32
C GLN A 272 -12.73 -11.53 12.90
N LEU A 273 -12.96 -12.51 12.03
CA LEU A 273 -12.53 -12.45 10.64
C LEU A 273 -13.19 -11.27 9.90
N ILE A 274 -14.50 -11.06 10.08
CA ILE A 274 -15.21 -9.90 9.52
C ILE A 274 -14.57 -8.59 9.99
N HIS A 275 -14.29 -8.47 11.29
CA HIS A 275 -13.63 -7.30 11.86
C HIS A 275 -12.23 -7.08 11.28
N ASN A 276 -11.46 -8.16 11.05
CA ASN A 276 -10.11 -8.10 10.50
C ASN A 276 -10.08 -7.72 9.01
N VAL A 277 -11.08 -8.13 8.23
CA VAL A 277 -11.18 -7.75 6.81
C VAL A 277 -11.56 -6.28 6.67
N TYR A 278 -12.36 -5.75 7.59
CA TYR A 278 -12.72 -4.34 7.64
C TYR A 278 -11.53 -3.47 8.04
N VAL A 279 -11.24 -2.42 7.25
CA VAL A 279 -10.15 -1.47 7.54
C VAL A 279 -10.59 -0.05 7.23
N GLU A 280 -10.66 0.79 8.27
CA GLU A 280 -10.91 2.24 8.14
C GLU A 280 -9.61 3.04 7.99
N GLN A 281 -8.48 2.53 8.48
CA GLN A 281 -7.20 3.23 8.56
C GLN A 281 -6.07 2.48 7.82
N VAL A 282 -4.88 2.39 8.43
CA VAL A 282 -3.73 1.61 7.93
C VAL A 282 -3.91 0.15 8.30
N ALA A 283 -3.73 -0.76 7.34
CA ALA A 283 -3.83 -2.20 7.59
C ALA A 283 -2.68 -2.66 8.49
N SER A 284 -3.02 -3.24 9.65
CA SER A 284 -2.08 -3.96 10.50
C SER A 284 -1.91 -5.41 10.01
N LYS A 285 -1.06 -6.19 10.70
CA LYS A 285 -0.91 -7.63 10.43
C LYS A 285 -2.22 -8.40 10.60
N ASP A 286 -3.07 -7.98 11.52
CA ASP A 286 -4.38 -8.62 11.77
C ASP A 286 -5.30 -8.47 10.56
N ASN A 287 -5.08 -7.46 9.74
CA ASN A 287 -5.85 -7.19 8.54
C ASN A 287 -5.30 -7.89 7.29
N TRP A 288 -4.19 -8.63 7.37
CA TRP A 288 -3.62 -9.33 6.23
C TRP A 288 -4.54 -10.47 5.79
N ILE A 289 -4.33 -10.96 4.57
CA ILE A 289 -5.06 -12.16 4.16
C ILE A 289 -4.58 -13.36 5.00
N THR A 290 -5.45 -13.88 5.87
CA THR A 290 -5.21 -15.10 6.63
C THR A 290 -5.35 -16.34 5.76
N LEU A 291 -4.56 -17.37 6.08
CA LEU A 291 -4.66 -18.69 5.47
C LEU A 291 -5.19 -19.67 6.53
N PRO A 292 -6.11 -20.59 6.16
CA PRO A 292 -6.78 -20.76 4.86
C PRO A 292 -8.03 -19.89 4.60
N GLU A 293 -8.59 -19.23 5.61
CA GLU A 293 -9.99 -18.78 5.66
C GLU A 293 -10.35 -17.83 4.51
N MET A 294 -9.58 -16.75 4.37
CA MET A 294 -9.87 -15.72 3.39
C MET A 294 -9.75 -16.20 1.95
N ARG A 295 -9.04 -17.31 1.69
CA ARG A 295 -8.99 -17.91 0.35
C ARG A 295 -10.32 -18.52 -0.04
N TYR A 296 -11.03 -19.12 0.91
CA TYR A 296 -12.41 -19.58 0.70
C TYR A 296 -13.34 -18.39 0.48
N VAL A 297 -13.21 -17.33 1.28
CA VAL A 297 -14.03 -16.11 1.11
C VAL A 297 -13.86 -15.50 -0.28
N ILE A 298 -12.61 -15.34 -0.74
CA ILE A 298 -12.30 -14.80 -2.07
C ILE A 298 -12.78 -15.75 -3.17
N ALA A 299 -12.54 -17.06 -3.04
CA ALA A 299 -12.97 -18.05 -4.01
C ALA A 299 -14.49 -18.00 -4.20
N SER A 300 -15.26 -18.04 -3.11
CA SER A 300 -16.72 -17.96 -3.11
C SER A 300 -17.22 -16.65 -3.71
N LYS A 301 -16.75 -15.51 -3.19
CA LYS A 301 -17.29 -14.20 -3.58
C LYS A 301 -17.12 -13.89 -5.06
N PHE A 302 -16.00 -14.30 -5.63
CA PHE A 302 -15.67 -14.00 -7.03
C PHE A 302 -15.85 -15.21 -7.95
N ASN A 303 -16.43 -16.30 -7.43
CA ASN A 303 -16.62 -17.58 -8.12
C ASN A 303 -15.39 -18.00 -8.95
N LEU A 304 -14.26 -18.16 -8.27
CA LEU A 304 -12.97 -18.45 -8.90
C LEU A 304 -12.16 -19.44 -8.08
N VAL A 305 -11.19 -20.08 -8.72
CA VAL A 305 -10.21 -20.95 -8.08
C VAL A 305 -9.03 -20.10 -7.62
N VAL A 306 -8.73 -20.13 -6.32
CA VAL A 306 -7.55 -19.45 -5.76
C VAL A 306 -6.45 -20.47 -5.56
N VAL A 307 -5.31 -20.27 -6.22
CA VAL A 307 -4.09 -21.03 -5.96
C VAL A 307 -3.14 -20.18 -5.13
N THR A 308 -2.67 -20.72 -4.01
CA THR A 308 -1.66 -20.09 -3.17
C THR A 308 -0.35 -20.84 -3.30
N LEU A 309 0.74 -20.07 -3.44
CA LEU A 309 2.10 -20.60 -3.45
C LEU A 309 2.89 -20.01 -2.29
N SER A 310 3.59 -20.85 -1.53
CA SER A 310 4.56 -20.43 -0.53
C SER A 310 5.50 -21.59 -0.19
N LEU A 311 6.61 -21.32 0.48
CA LEU A 311 7.54 -22.36 0.95
C LEU A 311 6.90 -23.33 1.94
N ASN A 312 5.97 -22.84 2.78
CA ASN A 312 5.42 -23.63 3.89
C ASN A 312 4.10 -24.30 3.53
N GLN A 313 3.28 -23.65 2.70
CA GLN A 313 1.93 -24.11 2.41
C GLN A 313 1.49 -23.62 1.03
N SER A 314 1.46 -24.53 0.06
CA SER A 314 0.87 -24.29 -1.26
C SER A 314 -0.40 -25.11 -1.39
N GLN A 315 -1.53 -24.46 -1.67
CA GLN A 315 -2.85 -25.10 -1.73
C GLN A 315 -3.74 -24.48 -2.80
N THR A 316 -4.72 -25.25 -3.24
CA THR A 316 -5.79 -24.80 -4.13
C THR A 316 -7.11 -24.73 -3.37
N TYR A 317 -7.83 -23.63 -3.54
CA TYR A 317 -9.11 -23.34 -2.90
C TYR A 317 -10.17 -23.14 -3.98
N PHE A 318 -11.23 -23.94 -3.88
CA PHE A 318 -12.40 -23.86 -4.74
C PHE A 318 -13.54 -23.21 -3.97
N PRO A 319 -14.50 -22.57 -4.66
CA PRO A 319 -15.76 -22.18 -4.05
C PRO A 319 -16.44 -23.42 -3.43
N PRO A 320 -16.81 -23.40 -2.14
CA PRO A 320 -17.50 -24.53 -1.51
C PRO A 320 -18.97 -24.62 -1.89
N ARG A 321 -19.57 -23.51 -2.35
CA ARG A 321 -21.00 -23.41 -2.68
C ARG A 321 -21.32 -23.43 -4.17
N SER A 322 -20.45 -22.86 -5.00
CA SER A 322 -20.77 -22.62 -6.41
C SER A 322 -20.48 -23.88 -7.24
N PRO A 323 -21.37 -24.24 -8.18
CA PRO A 323 -21.07 -25.30 -9.14
C PRO A 323 -19.90 -24.87 -10.03
N PRO A 324 -19.03 -25.80 -10.46
CA PRO A 324 -17.97 -25.46 -11.38
C PRO A 324 -18.56 -25.01 -12.73
N PRO A 325 -17.90 -24.07 -13.43
CA PRO A 325 -18.37 -23.63 -14.73
C PRO A 325 -18.46 -24.79 -15.73
N THR A 326 -19.52 -24.85 -16.53
CA THR A 326 -19.71 -25.93 -17.50
C THR A 326 -18.67 -25.89 -18.63
N SER A 327 -18.19 -24.70 -18.99
CA SER A 327 -17.15 -24.52 -20.00
C SER A 327 -15.78 -24.32 -19.37
N MET A 328 -14.75 -24.91 -19.98
CA MET A 328 -13.35 -24.66 -19.62
C MET A 328 -12.93 -23.20 -19.84
N SER A 329 -13.59 -22.46 -20.74
CA SER A 329 -13.32 -21.03 -20.96
C SER A 329 -13.73 -20.15 -19.79
N ASP A 330 -14.68 -20.62 -18.98
CA ASP A 330 -15.33 -19.83 -17.94
C ASP A 330 -14.66 -20.08 -16.58
N HIS A 331 -13.75 -21.06 -16.52
CA HIS A 331 -12.92 -21.31 -15.37
C HIS A 331 -11.95 -20.15 -15.14
N ARG A 332 -12.10 -19.49 -13.98
CA ARG A 332 -11.21 -18.42 -13.55
C ARG A 332 -10.28 -18.94 -12.48
N VAL A 333 -8.99 -18.93 -12.77
CA VAL A 333 -7.94 -19.30 -11.81
C VAL A 333 -7.06 -18.09 -11.56
N ILE A 334 -6.86 -17.74 -10.29
CA ILE A 334 -5.90 -16.73 -9.88
C ILE A 334 -4.80 -17.40 -9.06
N VAL A 335 -3.55 -16.97 -9.24
CA VAL A 335 -2.42 -17.50 -8.48
C VAL A 335 -1.73 -16.36 -7.75
N ILE A 336 -1.63 -16.51 -6.43
CA ILE A 336 -0.96 -15.56 -5.55
C ILE A 336 0.11 -16.27 -4.75
N ALA A 337 1.22 -15.58 -4.51
CA ALA A 337 2.34 -16.12 -3.77
C ALA A 337 2.58 -15.32 -2.49
N PHE A 338 2.75 -16.01 -1.37
CA PHE A 338 3.22 -15.41 -0.13
C PHE A 338 4.74 -15.50 -0.07
N VAL A 339 5.40 -14.35 -0.06
CA VAL A 339 6.85 -14.21 -0.17
C VAL A 339 7.39 -13.32 0.94
N ASN A 340 8.68 -13.50 1.27
CA ASN A 340 9.36 -12.73 2.31
C ASN A 340 8.68 -12.77 3.70
N ASN A 341 7.83 -13.77 3.95
CA ASN A 341 7.01 -13.92 5.15
C ASN A 341 6.11 -12.71 5.49
N CYS A 342 5.87 -11.79 4.54
CA CYS A 342 5.09 -10.58 4.79
C CYS A 342 4.40 -9.97 3.57
N HIS A 343 4.63 -10.49 2.36
CA HIS A 343 4.16 -9.86 1.14
C HIS A 343 3.45 -10.84 0.21
N PHE A 344 2.47 -10.33 -0.54
CA PHE A 344 1.77 -11.09 -1.57
C PHE A 344 2.09 -10.54 -2.94
N VAL A 345 2.39 -11.44 -3.88
CA VAL A 345 2.64 -11.11 -5.29
C VAL A 345 1.74 -11.93 -6.20
N GLN A 346 1.50 -11.45 -7.41
CA GLN A 346 0.79 -12.19 -8.44
C GLN A 346 1.74 -13.17 -9.11
N VAL A 347 1.25 -14.36 -9.46
CA VAL A 347 2.01 -15.34 -10.23
C VAL A 347 1.22 -15.73 -11.46
N TYR A 348 1.88 -15.79 -12.60
CA TYR A 348 1.34 -16.38 -13.82
C TYR A 348 2.06 -17.69 -14.06
N LEU A 349 1.30 -18.78 -14.11
CA LEU A 349 1.81 -20.11 -14.46
C LEU A 349 1.69 -20.33 -15.97
N LYS A 350 2.59 -21.14 -16.52
CA LYS A 350 2.53 -21.63 -17.90
C LYS A 350 1.30 -22.53 -18.08
N SER A 351 0.82 -22.66 -19.31
CA SER A 351 -0.24 -23.62 -19.64
C SER A 351 0.16 -25.04 -19.22
N TYR A 352 -0.80 -25.80 -18.69
CA TYR A 352 -0.61 -27.18 -18.20
C TYR A 352 0.36 -27.32 -17.02
N SER A 353 0.60 -26.24 -16.27
CA SER A 353 1.36 -26.31 -15.03
C SER A 353 0.62 -27.11 -13.96
N PRO A 354 1.32 -27.91 -13.14
CA PRO A 354 0.70 -28.55 -11.98
C PRO A 354 0.23 -27.47 -11.00
N ILE A 355 -0.95 -27.65 -10.44
CA ILE A 355 -1.46 -26.84 -9.34
C ILE A 355 -1.27 -27.59 -8.01
N PRO A 356 -1.06 -26.88 -6.89
CA PRO A 356 -0.98 -27.48 -5.56
C PRO A 356 -2.25 -28.27 -5.20
N PRO A 357 -2.17 -29.19 -4.21
CA PRO A 357 -3.31 -29.99 -3.81
C PRO A 357 -4.46 -29.12 -3.26
N THR A 358 -5.69 -29.61 -3.47
CA THR A 358 -6.89 -29.01 -2.90
C THR A 358 -6.87 -29.07 -1.38
N SER A 359 -7.22 -27.95 -0.74
CA SER A 359 -7.35 -27.86 0.72
C SER A 359 -8.38 -28.87 1.26
N ASN A 360 -8.09 -29.46 2.42
CA ASN A 360 -8.93 -30.51 3.02
C ASN A 360 -10.30 -30.00 3.46
N LEU A 361 -10.42 -28.72 3.84
CA LEU A 361 -11.69 -28.13 4.23
C LEU A 361 -12.70 -28.20 3.07
N TRP A 362 -12.28 -27.90 1.84
CA TRP A 362 -13.16 -28.02 0.68
C TRP A 362 -13.68 -29.45 0.51
N LYS A 363 -12.81 -30.46 0.61
CA LYS A 363 -13.20 -31.87 0.44
C LYS A 363 -14.25 -32.32 1.46
N ASN A 364 -14.15 -31.80 2.68
CA ASN A 364 -15.01 -32.21 3.78
C ASN A 364 -16.33 -31.45 3.82
N TYR A 365 -16.36 -30.20 3.34
CA TYR A 365 -17.47 -29.26 3.58
C TYR A 365 -18.07 -28.65 2.31
N CYS A 366 -17.60 -29.00 1.11
CA CYS A 366 -18.24 -28.51 -0.12
C CYS A 366 -19.64 -29.09 -0.31
N ASN A 367 -20.53 -28.27 -0.86
CA ASN A 367 -21.89 -28.65 -1.21
C ASN A 367 -21.88 -29.66 -2.36
N GLU A 368 -22.94 -30.48 -2.47
CA GLU A 368 -23.14 -31.43 -3.56
C GLU A 368 -23.00 -30.77 -4.94
N GLU A 369 -23.54 -29.56 -5.10
CA GLU A 369 -23.46 -28.79 -6.35
C GLU A 369 -22.03 -28.42 -6.74
N ALA A 370 -21.16 -28.16 -5.75
CA ALA A 370 -19.76 -27.82 -6.00
C ALA A 370 -18.89 -29.05 -6.36
N ARG A 371 -19.40 -30.28 -6.17
CA ARG A 371 -18.69 -31.53 -6.47
C ARG A 371 -18.90 -32.05 -7.89
N GLN A 372 -19.91 -31.54 -8.60
CA GLN A 372 -20.22 -31.92 -9.99
C GLN A 372 -19.05 -31.56 -10.91
#